data_AF-A0A7G2MCK3-F1
#
_entry.id   AF-A0A7G2MCK3-F1
#
_cell.length_a   1.000
_cell.length_b   1.000
_cell.length_c   1.000
_cell.angle_alpha   90.00
_cell.angle_beta   90.00
_cell.angle_gamma   90.00
#
_symmetry.space_group_name_H-M   'P 1'
#
loop_
_entity.id
_entity.type
_entity.pdbx_description
1 polymer ?
#
loop_
_entity_poly.entity_id
_entity_poly.type
_entity_poly.pdbx_seq_one_letter_code
_entity_poly.pdbx_strand_id
1 'polypeptide(L)' 'MVICKRCQTKQRITNQYCKHCGESFVPLERCGKCGREVPKNAIYCPFCGKKR' A
#
# COMPACT_ATOMS: atom_id res chain seq x y z
N MET A 1 -13.64 3.29 10.67
CA MET A 1 -12.66 4.36 10.36
C MET A 1 -11.31 3.91 10.89
N VAL A 2 -10.19 4.30 10.27
CA VAL A 2 -8.83 3.94 10.73
C VAL A 2 -8.01 5.20 10.92
N ILE A 3 -7.20 5.25 11.98
CA ILE A 3 -6.29 6.37 12.25
C ILE A 3 -4.89 5.94 11.82
N CYS A 4 -4.25 6.76 10.98
CA CYS A 4 -2.87 6.52 10.57
C CYS A 4 -1.91 6.63 11.76
N LYS A 5 -1.06 5.64 12.01
CA LYS A 5 -0.12 5.69 13.14
C LYS A 5 1.01 6.69 12.92
N ARG A 6 1.41 6.95 11.67
CA ARG A 6 2.41 7.99 11.34
C ARG A 6 1.90 9.42 11.49
N CYS A 7 0.81 9.76 10.82
CA CYS A 7 0.36 11.14 10.69
C CYS A 7 -0.91 11.46 11.49
N GLN A 8 -1.45 10.47 12.21
CA GLN A 8 -2.65 10.60 13.06
C GLN A 8 -3.91 11.07 12.32
N THR A 9 -3.89 11.07 10.99
CA THR A 9 -5.04 11.47 10.18
C THR A 9 -6.10 10.37 10.16
N LYS A 10 -7.35 10.78 10.31
CA LYS A 10 -8.52 9.90 10.19
C LYS A 10 -8.76 9.56 8.72
N GLN A 11 -8.86 8.26 8.43
CA GLN A 11 -9.07 7.71 7.09
C GLN A 11 -10.26 6.75 7.11
N ARG A 12 -10.82 6.46 5.93
CA ARG A 12 -11.81 5.38 5.79
C ARG A 12 -11.10 4.03 5.87
N ILE A 13 -11.78 3.04 6.44
CA ILE A 13 -11.24 1.67 6.59
C ILE A 13 -11.01 0.99 5.23
N THR A 14 -11.67 1.47 4.18
CA THR A 14 -11.50 1.00 2.80
C THR A 14 -10.23 1.54 2.12
N ASN A 15 -9.52 2.50 2.72
CA ASN A 15 -8.28 3.00 2.16
C ASN A 15 -7.16 1.96 2.34
N GLN A 16 -6.46 1.65 1.25
CA GLN A 16 -5.29 0.75 1.29
C GLN A 16 -4.03 1.46 1.81
N TYR A 17 -3.95 2.78 1.63
CA TYR A 17 -2.85 3.63 2.05
C TYR A 17 -3.38 4.96 2.60
N CYS A 18 -2.57 5.61 3.43
CA CYS A 18 -2.85 6.92 3.98
C CYS A 18 -2.67 7.98 2.90
N LYS A 19 -3.74 8.70 2.56
CA LYS A 19 -3.70 9.75 1.52
C LYS A 19 -2.86 10.98 1.90
N HIS A 20 -2.51 11.15 3.17
CA HIS A 20 -1.70 12.28 3.63
C HIS A 20 -0.20 11.98 3.69
N CYS A 21 0.18 10.81 4.21
CA CYS A 21 1.60 10.46 4.41
C CYS A 21 2.09 9.27 3.58
N GLY A 22 1.21 8.57 2.87
CA GLY A 22 1.56 7.39 2.06
C GLY A 22 1.73 6.09 2.86
N GLU A 23 1.51 6.09 4.18
CA GLU A 23 1.64 4.87 4.97
C GLU A 23 0.62 3.80 4.55
N SER A 24 1.09 2.58 4.33
CA SER A 24 0.25 1.47 3.88
C SER A 24 -0.49 0.82 5.04
N PHE A 25 -1.81 0.67 4.89
CA PHE A 25 -2.64 -0.07 5.85
C PHE A 25 -2.76 -1.55 5.49
N VAL A 26 -2.41 -1.90 4.25
CA VAL A 26 -2.38 -3.27 3.77
C VAL A 26 -0.96 -3.84 3.84
N PRO A 27 -0.81 -5.17 4.00
CA PRO A 27 0.49 -5.81 3.92
C PRO A 27 1.12 -5.52 2.56
N LEU A 28 2.32 -4.95 2.59
CA LEU A 28 3.16 -4.76 1.41
C LEU A 28 4.13 -5.93 1.28
N GLU A 29 4.46 -6.27 0.04
CA GLU A 29 5.54 -7.18 -0.29
C GLU A 29 6.44 -6.55 -1.35
N ARG A 30 7.70 -6.98 -1.41
CA ARG A 30 8.60 -6.51 -2.47
C ARG A 30 8.34 -7.29 -3.74
N CYS A 31 8.08 -6.58 -4.82
CA CYS A 31 7.99 -7.18 -6.14
C CYS A 31 9.34 -7.81 -6.52
N GLY A 32 9.36 -9.10 -6.87
CA GLY A 32 10.61 -9.81 -7.21
C GLY A 32 11.32 -9.27 -8.47
N LYS A 33 10.63 -8.51 -9.33
CA LYS A 33 11.23 -7.93 -10.54
C LYS A 33 11.84 -6.55 -10.33
N CYS A 34 11.10 -5.63 -9.71
CA CYS A 34 11.53 -4.24 -9.56
C CYS A 34 11.98 -3.88 -8.14
N GLY A 35 11.80 -4.77 -7.16
CA GLY A 35 12.16 -4.55 -5.76
C GLY A 35 11.27 -3.55 -5.01
N ARG A 36 10.30 -2.92 -5.68
CA ARG A 36 9.39 -1.96 -5.05
C ARG A 36 8.34 -2.64 -4.20
N GLU A 37 7.91 -1.94 -3.16
CA GLU A 37 6.81 -2.35 -2.30
C GLU A 37 5.49 -2.26 -3.06
N VAL A 38 4.79 -3.40 -3.12
CA VAL A 38 3.48 -3.54 -3.76
C VAL A 38 2.50 -4.15 -2.78
N PRO A 39 1.19 -3.87 -2.89
CA PRO A 39 0.19 -4.51 -2.06
C PRO A 39 0.23 -6.02 -2.27
N LYS A 40 0.23 -6.80 -1.18
CA LYS A 40 0.17 -8.27 -1.25
C LYS A 40 -1.07 -8.79 -2.00
N ASN A 41 -2.14 -8.00 -2.00
CA ASN A 41 -3.37 -8.30 -2.75
C ASN A 41 -3.36 -7.77 -4.19
N ALA A 42 -2.29 -7.09 -4.63
CA ALA A 42 -2.18 -6.63 -6.00
C ALA A 42 -1.87 -7.82 -6.92
N ILE A 43 -2.71 -8.03 -7.94
CA ILE A 43 -2.52 -9.08 -8.95
C ILE A 43 -1.32 -8.72 -9.86
N TYR A 44 -1.12 -7.42 -10.09
CA TYR A 44 -0.05 -6.88 -10.93
C TYR A 44 0.69 -5.78 -10.20
N CYS A 45 2.00 -5.69 -10.41
CA CYS A 45 2.83 -4.62 -9.90
C CYS A 45 2.46 -3.29 -10.60
N PRO A 46 1.96 -2.26 -9.89
CA PRO A 46 1.61 -0.98 -10.51
C PRO A 46 2.82 -0.21 -11.04
N PHE A 47 4.04 -0.59 -10.64
CA PHE A 47 5.27 0.08 -11.05
C PHE A 47 5.96 -0.56 -12.26
N CYS A 48 5.86 -1.88 -12.42
CA CYS A 48 6.55 -2.59 -13.50
C CYS A 48 5.64 -3.47 -14.38
N GLY A 49 4.34 -3.55 -14.08
CA GLY A 49 3.34 -4.31 -14.82
C GLY A 49 3.47 -5.84 -14.72
N LYS A 50 4.48 -6.35 -14.02
CA LYS A 50 4.67 -7.80 -13.82
C LYS A 50 3.58 -8.33 -12.88
N LYS A 51 2.98 -9.46 -13.25
CA LYS A 51 2.10 -10.22 -12.36
C LYS A 51 2.89 -10.64 -11.12
N ARG A 52 2.25 -10.59 -9.95
CA ARG A 52 2.86 -11.00 -8.67
C ARG A 52 3.64 -12.30 -8.81
#